data_AF-A0A8T3LNL7-F1
#
_entry.id   AF-A0A8T3LNL7-F1
#
_cell.length_a   1.000
_cell.length_b   1.000
_cell.length_c   1.000
_cell.angle_alpha   90.00
_cell.angle_beta   90.00
_cell.angle_gamma   90.00
#
_symmetry.space_group_name_H-M   'P 1'
#
loop_
_entity.id
_entity.type
_entity.pdbx_description
1 polymer ?
#
loop_
_entity_poly.entity_id
_entity_poly.type
_entity_poly.pdbx_seq_one_letter_code
_entity_poly.pdbx_strand_id
1 'polypeptide(L)'
;MRSMFGGRRRSVFGPGKELGLYRNDLFERTQRIDARLAEVADEIDALRRRALEPEDAVDRLTVHEDALEEESDGIQGMLAPEELHGLHMEYEANLERTLRGILVVERGCAITRLPHRPPDDEEPYTYYKRGHGNVTHARMRMAEIVDVLLHWEPGKPAEATVAARLERTREA
;
A
#
# COMPACT_ATOMS: atom_id res chain seq x y z
N MET A 1 29.23 -35.98 -20.63
CA MET A 1 27.96 -35.30 -20.99
C MET A 1 28.10 -33.84 -20.63
N ARG A 2 27.95 -32.96 -21.64
CA ARG A 2 28.00 -31.49 -21.56
C ARG A 2 26.60 -30.93 -21.25
N SER A 3 26.56 -29.88 -20.43
CA SER A 3 25.67 -28.69 -20.44
C SER A 3 25.46 -28.27 -18.97
N MET A 4 26.27 -27.44 -18.30
CA MET A 4 26.74 -26.07 -18.55
C MET A 4 25.63 -25.07 -18.95
N PHE A 5 25.49 -24.05 -18.08
CA PHE A 5 24.80 -22.76 -18.24
C PHE A 5 23.27 -22.72 -18.06
N GLY A 6 22.85 -22.70 -16.78
CA GLY A 6 21.69 -21.92 -16.38
C GLY A 6 22.00 -20.43 -16.62
N GLY A 7 21.51 -19.90 -17.73
CA GLY A 7 21.67 -18.50 -18.07
C GLY A 7 21.00 -17.64 -17.02
N ARG A 8 21.80 -16.95 -16.18
CA ARG A 8 21.38 -15.66 -15.65
C ARG A 8 20.92 -14.87 -16.86
N ARG A 9 19.63 -14.56 -16.96
CA ARG A 9 19.15 -13.52 -17.87
C ARG A 9 19.86 -12.25 -17.45
N ARG A 10 21.05 -12.01 -18.02
CA ARG A 10 21.72 -10.72 -17.93
C ARG A 10 20.74 -9.78 -18.60
N SER A 11 20.16 -8.91 -17.80
CA SER A 11 19.42 -7.77 -18.32
C SER A 11 20.29 -7.06 -19.37
N VAL A 12 19.61 -6.58 -20.42
CA VAL A 12 20.23 -5.89 -21.57
C VAL A 12 20.77 -4.51 -21.16
N PHE A 13 20.50 -4.06 -19.93
CA PHE A 13 20.87 -2.75 -19.42
C PHE A 13 21.90 -2.84 -18.28
N GLY A 14 22.59 -1.73 -18.02
CA GLY A 14 23.48 -1.63 -16.86
C GLY A 14 22.68 -1.44 -15.57
N PRO A 15 23.23 -1.80 -14.40
CA PRO A 15 22.54 -1.74 -13.10
C PRO A 15 21.86 -0.39 -12.80
N GLY A 16 22.48 0.73 -13.19
CA GLY A 16 21.90 2.06 -12.99
C GLY A 16 20.67 2.37 -13.85
N LYS A 17 20.56 1.78 -15.05
CA LYS A 17 19.40 1.97 -15.93
C LYS A 17 18.21 1.15 -15.46
N GLU A 18 18.44 -0.07 -14.97
CA GLU A 18 17.39 -0.89 -14.33
C GLU A 18 16.83 -0.22 -13.09
N LEU A 19 17.71 0.28 -12.21
CA LEU A 19 17.31 1.03 -11.02
C LEU A 19 16.50 2.29 -11.38
N GLY A 20 16.91 3.02 -12.44
CA GLY A 20 16.17 4.18 -12.92
C GLY A 20 14.77 3.84 -13.44
N LEU A 21 14.63 2.74 -14.21
CA LEU A 21 13.31 2.28 -14.70
C LEU A 21 12.39 1.86 -13.55
N TYR A 22 12.92 1.07 -12.61
CA TYR A 22 12.19 0.65 -11.42
C TYR A 22 11.66 1.86 -10.63
N ARG A 23 12.50 2.88 -10.42
CA ARG A 23 12.12 4.07 -9.66
C ARG A 23 11.06 4.91 -10.33
N ASN A 24 11.16 5.11 -11.64
CA ASN A 24 10.18 5.89 -12.36
C ASN A 24 8.79 5.25 -12.29
N ASP A 25 8.71 3.93 -12.54
CA ASP A 25 7.45 3.19 -12.45
C ASP A 25 6.90 3.20 -11.00
N LEU A 26 7.76 2.93 -10.01
CA LEU A 26 7.38 2.93 -8.60
C LEU A 26 6.85 4.30 -8.15
N PHE A 27 7.50 5.38 -8.58
CA PHE A 27 7.11 6.75 -8.27
C PHE A 27 5.72 7.07 -8.83
N GLU A 28 5.51 6.82 -10.11
CA GLU A 28 4.22 7.10 -10.77
C GLU A 28 3.08 6.32 -10.12
N ARG A 29 3.29 5.03 -9.84
CA ARG A 29 2.31 4.18 -9.15
C ARG A 29 2.04 4.66 -7.74
N THR A 30 3.09 4.96 -6.98
CA THR A 30 2.94 5.41 -5.59
C THR A 30 2.19 6.72 -5.50
N GLN A 31 2.36 7.64 -6.46
CA GLN A 31 1.55 8.87 -6.48
C GLN A 31 0.06 8.59 -6.66
N ARG A 32 -0.30 7.67 -7.57
CA ARG A 32 -1.71 7.29 -7.79
C ARG A 32 -2.29 6.56 -6.58
N ILE A 33 -1.52 5.61 -6.02
CA ILE A 33 -1.88 4.89 -4.80
C ILE A 33 -2.08 5.85 -3.63
N ASP A 34 -1.15 6.79 -3.39
CA ASP A 34 -1.25 7.71 -2.25
C ASP A 34 -2.47 8.64 -2.35
N ALA A 35 -2.72 9.19 -3.54
CA ALA A 35 -3.90 10.03 -3.79
C ALA A 35 -5.19 9.25 -3.52
N ARG A 36 -5.26 8.02 -4.04
CA ARG A 36 -6.40 7.12 -3.86
C ARG A 36 -6.62 6.75 -2.39
N LEU A 37 -5.55 6.41 -1.67
CA LEU A 37 -5.63 6.08 -0.24
C LEU A 37 -6.01 7.29 0.63
N ALA A 38 -5.69 8.51 0.19
CA ALA A 38 -6.18 9.72 0.85
C ALA A 38 -7.71 9.83 0.73
N GLU A 39 -8.26 9.63 -0.47
CA GLU A 39 -9.70 9.65 -0.72
C GLU A 39 -10.43 8.55 0.08
N VAL A 40 -9.90 7.31 0.08
CA VAL A 40 -10.43 6.21 0.88
C VAL A 40 -10.46 6.55 2.36
N ALA A 41 -9.38 7.13 2.90
CA ALA A 41 -9.33 7.52 4.31
C ALA A 41 -10.40 8.56 4.65
N ASP A 42 -10.58 9.58 3.79
CA ASP A 42 -11.58 10.63 3.96
C ASP A 42 -13.01 10.09 3.89
N GLU A 43 -13.30 9.16 2.97
CA GLU A 43 -14.61 8.51 2.85
C GLU A 43 -14.94 7.65 4.07
N ILE A 44 -13.98 6.84 4.55
CA ILE A 44 -14.19 6.05 5.77
C ILE A 44 -14.38 6.97 6.98
N ASP A 45 -13.65 8.08 7.07
CA ASP A 45 -13.82 9.04 8.16
C ASP A 45 -15.17 9.77 8.07
N ALA A 46 -15.65 10.12 6.88
CA ALA A 46 -16.99 10.65 6.66
C ALA A 46 -18.07 9.65 7.11
N LEU A 47 -17.94 8.37 6.75
CA LEU A 47 -18.82 7.29 7.21
C LEU A 47 -18.80 7.18 8.74
N ARG A 48 -17.62 7.23 9.37
CA ARG A 48 -17.46 7.21 10.84
C ARG A 48 -18.17 8.39 11.51
N ARG A 49 -18.11 9.57 10.88
CA ARG A 49 -18.78 10.78 11.38
C ARG A 49 -20.26 10.85 11.03
N ARG A 50 -20.81 9.81 10.39
CA ARG A 50 -22.21 9.77 9.89
C ARG A 50 -22.51 10.89 8.89
N ALA A 51 -21.49 11.32 8.15
CA ALA A 51 -21.59 12.31 7.07
C ALA A 51 -21.69 11.65 5.69
N LEU A 52 -21.62 10.32 5.64
CA LEU A 52 -21.79 9.49 4.45
C LEU A 52 -22.65 8.28 4.83
N GLU A 53 -23.65 7.97 4.01
CA GLU A 53 -24.52 6.82 4.22
C GLU A 53 -23.77 5.50 3.91
N PRO A 54 -24.06 4.40 4.62
CA PRO A 54 -23.36 3.13 4.41
C PRO A 54 -23.47 2.56 2.99
N GLU A 55 -24.59 2.80 2.30
CA GLU A 55 -24.78 2.33 0.91
C GLU A 55 -23.89 3.11 -0.05
N ASP A 56 -23.93 4.44 0.02
CA ASP A 56 -23.05 5.31 -0.76
C ASP A 56 -21.56 5.03 -0.47
N ALA A 57 -21.23 4.71 0.79
CA ALA A 57 -19.86 4.37 1.16
C ALA A 57 -19.40 3.06 0.51
N VAL A 58 -20.24 2.03 0.46
CA VAL A 58 -19.88 0.76 -0.20
C VAL A 58 -19.62 1.00 -1.69
N ASP A 59 -20.54 1.69 -2.39
CA ASP A 59 -20.40 1.92 -3.82
C ASP A 59 -19.11 2.68 -4.17
N ARG A 60 -18.72 3.67 -3.35
CA ARG A 60 -17.47 4.42 -3.55
C ARG A 60 -16.24 3.60 -3.19
N LEU A 61 -16.28 2.89 -2.06
CA LEU A 61 -15.15 2.08 -1.59
C LEU A 61 -14.83 0.93 -2.55
N THR A 62 -15.84 0.30 -3.16
CA THR A 62 -15.63 -0.73 -4.18
C THR A 62 -14.90 -0.17 -5.41
N VAL A 63 -15.24 1.05 -5.86
CA VAL A 63 -14.50 1.70 -6.97
C VAL A 63 -13.04 1.97 -6.60
N HIS A 64 -12.77 2.33 -5.34
CA HIS A 64 -11.40 2.52 -4.87
C HIS A 64 -10.66 1.20 -4.71
N GLU A 65 -11.33 0.14 -4.26
CA GLU A 65 -10.78 -1.21 -4.15
C GLU A 65 -10.32 -1.71 -5.52
N ASP A 66 -11.21 -1.70 -6.54
CA ASP A 66 -10.88 -2.13 -7.90
C ASP A 66 -9.64 -1.41 -8.45
N ALA A 67 -9.56 -0.09 -8.25
CA ALA A 67 -8.42 0.71 -8.70
C ALA A 67 -7.13 0.38 -7.93
N LEU A 68 -7.21 0.10 -6.63
CA LEU A 68 -6.06 -0.28 -5.81
C LEU A 68 -5.61 -1.72 -6.09
N GLU A 69 -6.51 -2.62 -6.47
CA GLU A 69 -6.18 -3.97 -6.94
C GLU A 69 -5.38 -3.91 -8.25
N GLU A 70 -5.79 -3.09 -9.22
CA GLU A 70 -5.02 -2.88 -10.47
C GLU A 70 -3.61 -2.35 -10.18
N GLU A 71 -3.49 -1.38 -9.26
CA GLU A 71 -2.17 -0.89 -8.85
C GLU A 71 -1.37 -1.95 -8.08
N SER A 72 -2.02 -2.77 -7.25
CA SER A 72 -1.38 -3.88 -6.53
C SER A 72 -0.79 -4.91 -7.48
N ASP A 73 -1.55 -5.35 -8.48
CA ASP A 73 -1.07 -6.25 -9.53
C ASP A 73 0.10 -5.62 -10.30
N GLY A 74 0.01 -4.32 -10.56
CA GLY A 74 1.07 -3.54 -11.18
C GLY A 74 2.37 -3.52 -10.37
N ILE A 75 2.28 -3.29 -9.06
CA ILE A 75 3.43 -3.32 -8.14
C ILE A 75 4.02 -4.74 -8.08
N GLN A 76 3.20 -5.77 -7.91
CA GLN A 76 3.65 -7.18 -7.86
C GLN A 76 4.36 -7.62 -9.15
N GLY A 77 3.99 -7.04 -10.29
CA GLY A 77 4.64 -7.29 -11.57
C GLY A 77 6.02 -6.63 -11.73
N MET A 78 6.43 -5.75 -10.82
CA MET A 78 7.69 -5.03 -10.92
C MET A 78 8.90 -5.90 -10.59
N LEU A 79 10.01 -5.66 -11.30
CA LEU A 79 11.29 -6.29 -11.00
C LEU A 79 12.13 -5.36 -10.12
N ALA A 80 11.94 -5.48 -8.80
CA ALA A 80 12.79 -4.79 -7.83
C ALA A 80 14.24 -5.35 -7.88
N PRO A 81 15.26 -4.49 -7.78
CA PRO A 81 16.64 -4.93 -7.52
C PRO A 81 16.72 -5.84 -6.29
N GLU A 82 17.65 -6.80 -6.29
CA GLU A 82 17.78 -7.81 -5.24
C GLU A 82 17.94 -7.18 -3.84
N GLU A 83 18.72 -6.11 -3.75
CA GLU A 83 18.95 -5.36 -2.52
C GLU A 83 17.69 -4.65 -1.99
N LEU A 84 16.73 -4.33 -2.88
CA LEU A 84 15.49 -3.62 -2.55
C LEU A 84 14.29 -4.56 -2.39
N HIS A 85 14.44 -5.84 -2.72
CA HIS A 85 13.34 -6.81 -2.75
C HIS A 85 12.57 -6.86 -1.43
N GLY A 86 13.28 -6.88 -0.29
CA GLY A 86 12.63 -6.93 1.03
C GLY A 86 11.74 -5.71 1.31
N LEU A 87 12.20 -4.51 0.96
CA LEU A 87 11.42 -3.28 1.11
C LEU A 87 10.26 -3.22 0.10
N HIS A 88 10.46 -3.72 -1.11
CA HIS A 88 9.40 -3.81 -2.11
C HIS A 88 8.26 -4.73 -1.66
N MET A 89 8.59 -5.93 -1.15
CA MET A 89 7.60 -6.83 -0.56
C MET A 89 6.90 -6.21 0.66
N GLU A 90 7.62 -5.42 1.46
CA GLU A 90 7.00 -4.72 2.60
C GLU A 90 6.02 -3.64 2.12
N TYR A 91 6.33 -2.94 1.03
CA TYR A 91 5.42 -1.99 0.39
C TYR A 91 4.16 -2.70 -0.12
N GLU A 92 4.32 -3.80 -0.87
CA GLU A 92 3.21 -4.66 -1.33
C GLU A 92 2.32 -5.11 -0.18
N ALA A 93 2.91 -5.66 0.88
CA ALA A 93 2.16 -6.15 2.04
C ALA A 93 1.36 -5.04 2.75
N ASN A 94 1.84 -3.80 2.72
CA ASN A 94 1.10 -2.65 3.23
C ASN A 94 -0.03 -2.22 2.27
N LEU A 95 0.18 -2.25 0.95
CA LEU A 95 -0.91 -2.04 -0.01
C LEU A 95 -2.03 -3.07 0.18
N GLU A 96 -1.70 -4.36 0.28
CA GLU A 96 -2.69 -5.40 0.61
C GLU A 96 -3.38 -5.16 1.96
N ARG A 97 -2.65 -4.61 2.95
CA ARG A 97 -3.24 -4.24 4.24
C ARG A 97 -4.28 -3.13 4.09
N THR A 98 -4.09 -2.19 3.16
CA THR A 98 -5.10 -1.16 2.86
C THR A 98 -6.35 -1.76 2.24
N LEU A 99 -6.21 -2.66 1.24
CA LEU A 99 -7.31 -3.39 0.61
C LEU A 99 -8.12 -4.19 1.66
N ARG A 100 -7.44 -4.94 2.52
CA ARG A 100 -8.09 -5.61 3.67
C ARG A 100 -8.75 -4.62 4.63
N GLY A 101 -8.23 -3.40 4.74
CA GLY A 101 -8.84 -2.32 5.50
C GLY A 101 -10.18 -1.88 4.93
N ILE A 102 -10.30 -1.78 3.60
CA ILE A 102 -11.53 -1.46 2.87
C ILE A 102 -12.58 -2.55 3.12
N LEU A 103 -12.24 -3.82 2.89
CA LEU A 103 -13.14 -4.96 3.15
C LEU A 103 -13.66 -5.02 4.59
N VAL A 104 -12.85 -4.60 5.56
CA VAL A 104 -13.30 -4.50 6.97
C VAL A 104 -14.38 -3.43 7.13
N VAL A 105 -14.28 -2.29 6.45
CA VAL A 105 -15.30 -1.23 6.47
C VAL A 105 -16.58 -1.71 5.80
N GLU A 106 -16.48 -2.31 4.62
CA GLU A 106 -17.64 -2.83 3.88
C GLU A 106 -18.42 -3.86 4.70
N ARG A 107 -17.72 -4.71 5.47
CA ARG A 107 -18.36 -5.63 6.41
C ARG A 107 -19.15 -4.87 7.50
N GLY A 108 -18.62 -3.76 8.00
CA GLY A 108 -19.36 -2.87 8.90
C GLY A 108 -20.63 -2.29 8.26
N CYS A 109 -20.57 -1.92 6.98
CA CYS A 109 -21.73 -1.44 6.22
C CYS A 109 -22.78 -2.54 6.06
N ALA A 110 -22.34 -3.78 5.80
CA ALA A 110 -23.24 -4.94 5.74
C ALA A 110 -23.96 -5.19 7.09
N ILE A 111 -23.24 -5.10 8.22
CA ILE A 111 -23.83 -5.25 9.56
C ILE A 111 -24.85 -4.13 9.82
N THR A 112 -24.57 -2.91 9.36
CA THR A 112 -25.49 -1.78 9.53
C THR A 112 -26.85 -2.01 8.88
N ARG A 113 -26.91 -2.83 7.83
CA ARG A 113 -28.12 -3.17 7.06
C ARG A 113 -28.88 -4.39 7.59
N LEU A 114 -28.42 -5.03 8.66
CA LEU A 114 -29.08 -6.22 9.19
C LEU A 114 -30.49 -5.90 9.72
N PRO A 115 -31.50 -6.71 9.36
CA PRO A 115 -32.85 -6.54 9.89
C PRO A 115 -32.86 -6.78 11.41
N HIS A 116 -33.63 -5.97 12.14
CA HIS A 116 -33.76 -6.01 13.61
C HIS A 116 -32.51 -5.67 14.43
N ARG A 117 -31.56 -4.94 13.83
CA ARG A 117 -30.41 -4.40 14.57
C ARG A 117 -30.87 -3.46 15.71
N PRO A 118 -30.31 -3.59 16.93
CA PRO A 118 -30.57 -2.65 18.01
C PRO A 118 -30.16 -1.22 17.64
N PRO A 119 -30.94 -0.18 18.00
CA PRO A 119 -30.61 1.22 17.70
C PRO A 119 -29.27 1.68 18.27
N ASP A 120 -28.85 1.11 19.40
CA ASP A 120 -27.63 1.48 20.14
C ASP A 120 -26.45 0.53 19.87
N ASP A 121 -26.57 -0.34 18.86
CA ASP A 121 -25.49 -1.25 18.51
C ASP A 121 -24.30 -0.48 17.92
N GLU A 122 -23.15 -0.50 18.61
CA GLU A 122 -21.92 0.16 18.15
C GLU A 122 -21.01 -0.75 17.32
N GLU A 123 -21.39 -2.02 17.09
CA GLU A 123 -20.54 -2.99 16.40
C GLU A 123 -20.01 -2.48 15.04
N PRO A 124 -20.85 -1.95 14.11
CA PRO A 124 -20.36 -1.43 12.83
C PRO A 124 -19.29 -0.34 12.95
N TYR A 125 -19.40 0.50 13.98
CA TYR A 125 -18.45 1.59 14.18
C TYR A 125 -17.04 1.07 14.53
N THR A 126 -16.96 -0.07 15.23
CA THR A 126 -15.68 -0.74 15.48
C THR A 126 -15.01 -1.19 14.19
N TYR A 127 -15.77 -1.71 13.23
CA TYR A 127 -15.27 -2.07 11.90
C TYR A 127 -14.77 -0.83 11.16
N TYR A 128 -15.54 0.25 11.11
CA TYR A 128 -15.14 1.49 10.44
C TYR A 128 -13.84 2.07 11.03
N LYS A 129 -13.75 2.14 12.37
CA LYS A 129 -12.55 2.60 13.07
C LYS A 129 -11.34 1.74 12.75
N ARG A 130 -11.50 0.40 12.73
CA ARG A 130 -10.41 -0.54 12.44
C ARG A 130 -9.95 -0.44 10.98
N GLY A 131 -10.88 -0.38 10.04
CA GLY A 131 -10.59 -0.20 8.62
C GLY A 131 -9.85 1.11 8.35
N HIS A 132 -10.35 2.22 8.89
CA HIS A 132 -9.68 3.53 8.81
C HIS A 132 -8.24 3.48 9.35
N GLY A 133 -8.05 2.87 10.52
CA GLY A 133 -6.72 2.71 11.13
C GLY A 133 -5.78 1.86 10.28
N ASN A 134 -6.28 0.79 9.66
CA ASN A 134 -5.49 -0.02 8.74
C ASN A 134 -5.03 0.77 7.51
N VAL A 135 -5.94 1.48 6.86
CA VAL A 135 -5.63 2.31 5.68
C VAL A 135 -4.63 3.41 6.04
N THR A 136 -4.90 4.18 7.09
CA THR A 136 -4.05 5.31 7.50
C THR A 136 -2.64 4.85 7.87
N HIS A 137 -2.52 3.82 8.71
CA HIS A 137 -1.19 3.36 9.15
C HIS A 137 -0.40 2.69 8.03
N ALA A 138 -1.06 1.91 7.16
CA ALA A 138 -0.40 1.31 6.01
C ALA A 138 0.08 2.38 5.04
N ARG A 139 -0.74 3.39 4.74
CA ARG A 139 -0.37 4.54 3.90
C ARG A 139 0.87 5.26 4.45
N MET A 140 0.88 5.56 5.76
CA MET A 140 2.06 6.17 6.41
C MET A 140 3.30 5.29 6.27
N ARG A 141 3.16 3.98 6.47
CA ARG A 141 4.29 3.05 6.35
C ARG A 141 4.80 2.95 4.91
N MET A 142 3.90 2.93 3.93
CA MET A 142 4.25 2.94 2.50
C MET A 142 5.03 4.20 2.13
N ALA A 143 4.64 5.37 2.67
CA ALA A 143 5.37 6.62 2.46
C ALA A 143 6.81 6.56 3.02
N GLU A 144 7.03 5.92 4.17
CA GLU A 144 8.38 5.70 4.71
C GLU A 144 9.21 4.74 3.85
N ILE A 145 8.58 3.68 3.34
CA ILE A 145 9.26 2.67 2.53
C ILE A 145 9.64 3.23 1.15
N VAL A 146 8.71 3.92 0.49
CA VAL A 146 8.94 4.47 -0.86
C VAL A 146 10.06 5.50 -0.86
N ASP A 147 10.19 6.31 0.21
CA ASP A 147 11.30 7.23 0.36
C ASP A 147 12.66 6.50 0.27
N VAL A 148 12.78 5.36 0.95
CA VAL A 148 14.00 4.55 0.88
C VAL A 148 14.18 3.92 -0.51
N LEU A 149 13.13 3.35 -1.09
CA LEU A 149 13.19 2.71 -2.42
C LEU A 149 13.64 3.70 -3.52
N LEU A 150 13.17 4.95 -3.46
CA LEU A 150 13.49 5.98 -4.43
C LEU A 150 14.88 6.60 -4.23
N HIS A 151 15.41 6.64 -3.00
CA HIS A 151 16.65 7.34 -2.69
C HIS A 151 17.83 6.44 -2.30
N TRP A 152 17.64 5.12 -2.21
CA TRP A 152 18.72 4.19 -1.87
C TRP A 152 19.93 4.27 -2.81
N GLU A 153 21.15 4.10 -2.29
CA GLU A 153 22.36 4.11 -3.10
C GLU A 153 23.02 2.72 -3.14
N PRO A 154 23.51 2.25 -4.30
CA PRO A 154 24.23 0.99 -4.39
C PRO A 154 25.36 0.88 -3.37
N GLY A 155 25.37 -0.22 -2.62
CA GLY A 155 26.36 -0.48 -1.57
C GLY A 155 25.99 0.03 -0.17
N LYS A 156 24.83 0.68 -0.01
CA LYS A 156 24.26 1.02 1.31
C LYS A 156 23.26 -0.06 1.76
N PRO A 157 23.04 -0.24 3.08
CA PRO A 157 21.97 -1.11 3.57
C PRO A 157 20.59 -0.54 3.19
N ALA A 158 19.71 -1.40 2.69
CA ALA A 158 18.34 -1.05 2.33
C ALA A 158 17.40 -1.22 3.54
N GLU A 159 17.38 -0.22 4.43
CA GLU A 159 16.57 -0.26 5.65
C GLU A 159 15.64 0.96 5.80
N ALA A 160 14.37 0.65 6.07
CA ALA A 160 13.31 1.62 6.42
C ALA A 160 13.00 1.63 7.92
N THR A 161 13.99 1.37 8.77
CA THR A 161 13.81 1.41 10.23
C THR A 161 13.91 2.85 10.75
N VAL A 162 13.26 3.13 11.89
CA VAL A 162 13.39 4.43 12.58
C VAL A 162 14.86 4.72 12.92
N ALA A 163 15.62 3.70 13.30
CA ALA A 163 17.05 3.81 13.59
C ALA A 163 17.86 4.22 12.35
N ALA A 164 17.65 3.54 11.22
CA ALA A 164 18.30 3.87 9.96
C ALA A 164 17.97 5.31 9.49
N ARG A 165 16.74 5.78 9.71
CA ARG A 165 16.35 7.17 9.42
C ARG A 165 17.11 8.17 10.29
N LEU A 166 17.22 7.92 11.61
CA LEU A 166 17.94 8.80 12.53
C LEU A 166 19.43 8.87 12.23
N GLU A 167 20.05 7.78 11.76
CA GLU A 167 21.44 7.77 11.32
C GLU A 167 21.63 8.62 10.04
N ARG A 168 20.75 8.49 9.04
CA ARG A 168 20.80 9.32 7.82
C ARG A 168 20.68 10.82 8.11
N THR A 169 19.82 11.22 9.05
CA THR A 169 19.67 12.64 9.45
C THR A 169 20.86 13.17 10.25
N ARG A 170 21.69 12.30 10.86
CA ARG A 170 22.94 12.71 11.53
C ARG A 170 24.10 12.88 10.55
N GLU A 171 24.05 12.19 9.42
CA GLU A 171 25.09 12.22 8.38
C GLU A 171 24.86 13.31 7.32
N ALA A 172 23.64 13.87 7.21
CA ALA A 172 23.26 14.96 6.32
C ALA A 172 23.43 16.34 6.98
#